data_AF-A0A843IG50-F1
#
_entry.id   AF-A0A843IG50-F1
#
_cell.length_a   1.000
_cell.length_b   1.000
_cell.length_c   1.000
_cell.angle_alpha   90.00
_cell.angle_beta   90.00
_cell.angle_gamma   90.00
#
_symmetry.space_group_name_H-M   'P 1'
#
loop_
_entity.id
_entity.type
_entity.pdbx_description
1 polymer ?
#
loop_
_entity_poly.entity_id
_entity_poly.type
_entity_poly.pdbx_seq_one_letter_code
_entity_poly.pdbx_strand_id
1 'polypeptide(L)'
;MKVLIITGDLAYPLIKSVVEDSTEDVIVHIADTQVAAFLTPRMIINEVKTNFADQIDDIDLILVPGLIKKGTREITKELGIPTFKGSTDGADLAMVLNLIENIQLSEDKPADKLIEEE
;
A
#
# COMPACT_ATOMS: atom_id res chain seq x y z
N MET A 1 8.09 -2.27 11.42
CA MET A 1 7.44 -0.99 11.06
C MET A 1 5.93 -1.16 11.02
N LYS A 2 5.18 -0.06 11.15
CA LYS A 2 3.72 -0.05 10.99
C LYS A 2 3.34 0.32 9.56
N VAL A 3 2.82 -0.65 8.82
CA VAL A 3 2.51 -0.53 7.38
C VAL A 3 1.00 -0.45 7.19
N LEU A 4 0.53 0.62 6.56
CA LEU A 4 -0.86 0.74 6.11
C LEU A 4 -0.98 0.31 4.64
N ILE A 5 -1.78 -0.71 4.39
CA ILE A 5 -2.08 -1.20 3.04
C ILE A 5 -3.50 -0.77 2.67
N ILE A 6 -3.64 -0.06 1.55
CA ILE A 6 -4.93 0.41 1.06
C ILE A 6 -5.36 -0.46 -0.13
N THR A 7 -6.55 -1.02 -0.05
CA THR A 7 -7.10 -1.91 -1.09
C THR A 7 -8.60 -1.66 -1.31
N GLY A 8 -9.20 -2.36 -2.27
CA GLY A 8 -10.65 -2.37 -2.50
C GLY A 8 -11.28 -3.69 -2.06
N ASP A 9 -12.62 -3.73 -2.05
CA ASP A 9 -13.39 -4.87 -1.49
C ASP A 9 -12.98 -6.23 -2.06
N LEU A 10 -12.79 -6.33 -3.37
CA LEU A 10 -12.53 -7.62 -4.04
C LEU A 10 -11.16 -8.20 -3.69
N ALA A 11 -10.18 -7.35 -3.41
CA ALA A 11 -8.82 -7.78 -3.10
C ALA A 11 -8.62 -8.01 -1.59
N TYR A 12 -9.42 -7.38 -0.74
CA TYR A 12 -9.26 -7.44 0.72
C TYR A 12 -9.12 -8.85 1.30
N PRO A 13 -9.97 -9.86 0.97
CA PRO A 13 -9.85 -11.18 1.57
C PRO A 13 -8.50 -11.84 1.29
N LEU A 14 -7.99 -11.71 0.06
CA LEU A 14 -6.68 -12.22 -0.32
C LEU A 14 -5.59 -11.48 0.44
N ILE A 15 -5.59 -10.14 0.38
CA ILE A 15 -4.57 -9.31 1.04
C ILE A 15 -4.50 -9.60 2.53
N LYS A 16 -5.66 -9.71 3.20
CA LYS A 16 -5.72 -10.05 4.62
C LYS A 16 -5.05 -11.39 4.91
N SER A 17 -5.37 -12.43 4.15
CA SER A 17 -4.75 -13.76 4.33
C SER A 17 -3.24 -13.76 4.08
N VAL A 18 -2.77 -12.94 3.14
CA VAL A 18 -1.35 -12.86 2.77
C VAL A 18 -0.52 -12.19 3.86
N VAL A 19 -1.10 -11.23 4.58
CA VAL A 19 -0.38 -10.46 5.62
C VAL A 19 -0.51 -11.04 7.03
N GLU A 20 -1.35 -12.07 7.23
CA GLU A 20 -1.56 -12.70 8.55
C GLU A 20 -0.27 -13.24 9.17
N ASP A 21 0.65 -13.77 8.35
CA ASP A 21 1.93 -14.33 8.78
C ASP A 21 3.09 -13.32 8.66
N SER A 22 2.82 -12.03 8.41
CA SER A 22 3.85 -11.01 8.29
C SER A 22 4.52 -10.73 9.65
N THR A 23 5.82 -10.46 9.64
CA THR A 23 6.56 -9.99 10.81
C THR A 23 6.33 -8.52 11.13
N GLU A 24 5.78 -7.77 10.17
CA GLU A 24 5.49 -6.34 10.29
C GLU A 24 4.13 -6.08 10.94
N ASP A 25 3.95 -4.91 11.55
CA ASP A 25 2.65 -4.47 12.05
C ASP A 25 1.82 -3.93 10.87
N VAL A 26 0.98 -4.79 10.28
CA VAL A 26 0.25 -4.47 9.06
C VAL A 26 -1.21 -4.16 9.35
N ILE A 27 -1.67 -2.99 8.91
CA ILE A 27 -3.09 -2.63 8.85
C ILE A 27 -3.56 -2.69 7.40
N VAL A 28 -4.64 -3.41 7.14
CA VAL A 28 -5.29 -3.45 5.82
C VAL A 28 -6.59 -2.65 5.86
N HIS A 29 -6.62 -1.54 5.12
CA HIS A 29 -7.79 -0.67 4.96
C HIS A 29 -8.51 -0.93 3.64
N ILE A 30 -9.84 -1.07 3.72
CA ILE A 30 -10.72 -1.14 2.54
C ILE A 30 -11.18 0.28 2.24
N ALA A 31 -10.71 0.84 1.14
CA ALA A 31 -11.23 2.09 0.62
C ALA A 31 -12.63 1.90 0.00
N ASP A 32 -13.41 2.98 -0.11
CA ASP A 32 -14.76 2.98 -0.72
C ASP A 32 -14.70 2.73 -2.25
N THR A 33 -14.33 1.52 -2.63
CA THR A 33 -14.27 1.03 -4.01
C THR A 33 -14.19 -0.49 -4.08
N GLN A 34 -14.90 -1.08 -5.05
CA GLN A 34 -14.83 -2.53 -5.28
C GLN A 34 -13.47 -2.98 -5.83
N VAL A 35 -12.85 -2.19 -6.71
CA VAL A 35 -11.64 -2.58 -7.45
C VAL A 35 -10.47 -1.69 -7.04
N ALA A 36 -9.47 -2.28 -6.40
CA ALA A 36 -8.31 -1.57 -5.86
C ALA A 36 -7.56 -0.72 -6.91
N ALA A 37 -7.43 -1.21 -8.15
CA ALA A 37 -6.76 -0.50 -9.25
C ALA A 37 -7.48 0.79 -9.71
N PHE A 38 -8.73 1.01 -9.31
CA PHE A 38 -9.48 2.24 -9.60
C PHE A 38 -9.20 3.37 -8.61
N LEU A 39 -8.47 3.09 -7.52
CA LEU A 39 -8.03 4.11 -6.59
C LEU A 39 -7.20 5.18 -7.30
N THR A 40 -7.43 6.41 -6.85
CA THR A 40 -6.65 7.58 -7.26
C THR A 40 -5.92 8.14 -6.05
N PRO A 41 -4.81 8.87 -6.25
CA PRO A 41 -4.09 9.52 -5.15
C PRO A 41 -4.99 10.33 -4.22
N ARG A 42 -5.96 11.08 -4.77
CA ARG A 42 -6.90 11.88 -3.99
C ARG A 42 -7.86 11.04 -3.16
N MET A 43 -8.36 9.92 -3.70
CA MET A 43 -9.21 9.00 -2.93
C MET A 43 -8.42 8.44 -1.75
N ILE A 44 -7.19 7.99 -1.99
CA ILE A 44 -6.29 7.46 -0.95
C ILE A 44 -6.01 8.51 0.13
N ILE A 45 -5.65 9.74 -0.25
CA ILE A 45 -5.42 10.84 0.70
C ILE A 45 -6.66 11.08 1.57
N ASN A 46 -7.85 11.10 0.97
CA ASN A 46 -9.10 11.29 1.70
C ASN A 46 -9.41 10.13 2.66
N GLU A 47 -9.19 8.88 2.22
CA GLU A 47 -9.36 7.68 3.05
C GLU A 47 -8.46 7.72 4.28
N VAL A 48 -7.18 8.05 4.10
CA VAL A 48 -6.22 8.13 5.21
C VAL A 48 -6.58 9.27 6.16
N LYS A 49 -6.85 10.48 5.64
CA LYS A 49 -7.23 11.63 6.48
C LYS A 49 -8.56 11.42 7.21
N THR A 50 -9.47 10.60 6.69
CA THR A 50 -10.78 10.36 7.32
C THR A 50 -10.72 9.26 8.37
N ASN A 51 -10.02 8.16 8.09
CA ASN A 51 -10.07 6.97 8.93
C ASN A 51 -8.84 6.79 9.84
N PHE A 52 -7.76 7.53 9.57
CA PHE A 52 -6.47 7.37 10.25
C PHE A 52 -5.92 8.69 10.81
N ALA A 53 -6.72 9.76 10.89
CA ALA A 53 -6.28 11.07 11.37
C ALA A 53 -5.56 11.02 12.72
N ASP A 54 -6.11 10.27 13.68
CA ASP A 54 -5.61 10.20 15.06
C ASP A 54 -4.38 9.29 15.22
N GLN A 55 -4.02 8.52 14.19
CA GLN A 55 -2.93 7.54 14.20
C GLN A 55 -1.95 7.75 13.05
N ILE A 56 -2.03 8.89 12.36
CA ILE A 56 -1.23 9.17 11.17
C ILE A 56 0.27 9.20 11.50
N ASP A 57 0.62 9.70 12.68
CA ASP A 57 2.00 9.77 13.17
C ASP A 57 2.57 8.40 13.56
N ASP A 58 1.72 7.38 13.73
CA ASP A 58 2.15 6.01 14.02
C ASP A 58 2.43 5.21 12.74
N ILE A 59 2.00 5.69 11.56
CA ILE A 59 2.14 4.96 10.30
C ILE A 59 3.48 5.31 9.66
N ASP A 60 4.37 4.32 9.56
CA ASP A 60 5.69 4.48 8.98
C ASP A 60 5.66 4.48 7.44
N LEU A 61 4.70 3.75 6.85
CA LEU A 61 4.66 3.45 5.42
C LEU A 61 3.24 3.19 4.93
N ILE A 62 2.93 3.66 3.72
CA ILE A 62 1.70 3.31 3.01
C ILE A 62 2.02 2.53 1.73
N LEU A 63 1.40 1.36 1.58
CA LEU A 63 1.38 0.62 0.32
C LEU A 63 0.01 0.73 -0.35
N VAL A 64 0.02 1.10 -1.62
CA VAL A 64 -1.18 1.20 -2.46
C VAL A 64 -1.13 0.13 -3.56
N PRO A 65 -2.23 -0.17 -4.27
CA PRO A 65 -2.22 -1.21 -5.28
C PRO A 65 -1.22 -0.91 -6.41
N GLY A 66 -0.44 -1.90 -6.85
CA GLY A 66 0.59 -1.70 -7.87
C GLY A 66 0.02 -1.17 -9.20
N LEU A 67 -1.23 -1.51 -9.51
CA LEU A 67 -1.89 -1.17 -10.77
C LEU A 67 -2.59 0.20 -10.78
N ILE A 68 -2.47 1.03 -9.73
CA ILE A 68 -3.03 2.40 -9.81
C ILE A 68 -2.37 3.17 -10.98
N LYS A 69 -3.19 3.93 -11.70
CA LYS A 69 -2.76 4.62 -12.94
C LYS A 69 -1.69 5.69 -12.71
N LYS A 70 -1.72 6.36 -11.57
CA LYS A 70 -0.81 7.47 -11.22
C LYS A 70 0.22 7.00 -10.20
N GLY A 71 1.33 7.71 -10.12
CA GLY A 71 2.29 7.53 -9.04
C GLY A 71 1.76 8.03 -7.70
N THR A 72 2.52 7.75 -6.63
CA THR A 72 2.13 8.02 -5.24
C THR A 72 2.71 9.30 -4.66
N ARG A 73 3.54 10.02 -5.41
CA ARG A 73 4.24 11.24 -4.95
C ARG A 73 3.32 12.31 -4.36
N GLU A 74 2.12 12.47 -4.92
CA GLU A 74 1.08 13.39 -4.39
C GLU A 74 0.65 12.96 -2.99
N ILE A 75 0.53 11.65 -2.75
CA ILE A 75 0.12 11.07 -1.47
C ILE A 75 1.20 11.30 -0.42
N THR A 76 2.46 10.96 -0.74
CA THR A 76 3.61 11.18 0.14
C THR A 76 3.71 12.65 0.57
N LYS A 77 3.55 13.57 -0.39
CA LYS A 77 3.62 15.02 -0.12
C LYS A 77 2.49 15.50 0.80
N GLU A 78 1.27 15.01 0.61
CA GLU A 78 0.07 15.49 1.31
C GLU A 78 -0.11 14.86 2.70
N LEU A 79 0.42 13.66 2.91
CA LEU A 79 0.31 12.93 4.17
C LEU A 79 1.59 13.03 5.01
N GLY A 80 2.74 13.31 4.40
CA GLY A 80 4.03 13.28 5.08
C GLY A 80 4.55 11.87 5.37
N ILE A 81 3.82 10.83 4.93
CA ILE A 81 4.18 9.43 5.11
C ILE A 81 4.71 8.87 3.78
N PRO A 82 5.88 8.19 3.76
CA PRO A 82 6.35 7.47 2.58
C PRO A 82 5.25 6.58 2.00
N THR A 83 4.90 6.80 0.74
CA THR A 83 3.85 6.03 0.05
C THR A 83 4.39 5.45 -1.23
N PHE A 84 4.23 4.15 -1.43
CA PHE A 84 4.74 3.46 -2.62
C PHE A 84 3.71 2.51 -3.21
N LYS A 85 3.92 2.15 -4.47
CA LYS A 85 3.14 1.09 -5.11
C LYS A 85 3.58 -0.27 -4.58
N GLY A 86 2.63 -1.05 -4.10
CA GLY A 86 2.82 -2.47 -3.81
C GLY A 86 2.89 -3.30 -5.08
N SER A 87 2.73 -4.62 -4.93
CA SER A 87 2.70 -5.55 -6.05
C SER A 87 1.47 -5.36 -6.95
N THR A 88 1.60 -5.77 -8.22
CA THR A 88 0.45 -5.85 -9.13
C THR A 88 -0.51 -6.99 -8.78
N ASP A 89 0.01 -8.11 -8.26
CA ASP A 89 -0.75 -9.24 -7.71
C ASP A 89 -0.72 -9.21 -6.17
N GLY A 90 -1.89 -9.34 -5.54
CA GLY A 90 -2.00 -9.37 -4.08
C GLY A 90 -1.30 -10.57 -3.44
N ALA A 91 -1.11 -11.68 -4.16
CA ALA A 91 -0.40 -12.85 -3.67
C ALA A 91 1.09 -12.58 -3.43
N ASP A 92 1.70 -11.69 -4.22
CA ASP A 92 3.13 -11.35 -4.12
C ASP A 92 3.43 -10.36 -2.99
N LEU A 93 2.39 -9.82 -2.35
CA LEU A 93 2.55 -8.82 -1.30
C LEU A 93 3.33 -9.33 -0.09
N ALA A 94 3.20 -10.62 0.26
CA ALA A 94 4.01 -11.21 1.34
C ALA A 94 5.51 -11.12 1.04
N MET A 95 5.91 -11.34 -0.22
CA MET A 95 7.30 -11.19 -0.62
C MET A 95 7.77 -9.73 -0.51
N VAL A 96 6.94 -8.78 -0.95
CA VAL A 96 7.22 -7.35 -0.83
C VAL A 96 7.41 -6.95 0.64
N LEU A 97 6.55 -7.41 1.54
CA LEU A 97 6.64 -7.13 2.98
C LEU A 97 7.93 -7.72 3.58
N ASN A 98 8.29 -8.97 3.24
CA ASN A 98 9.50 -9.61 3.74
C ASN A 98 10.80 -8.90 3.30
N LEU A 99 10.75 -8.18 2.17
CA LEU A 99 11.88 -7.49 1.59
C LEU A 99 11.84 -5.98 1.81
N ILE A 100 10.84 -5.45 2.52
CA ILE A 100 10.49 -4.02 2.51
C ILE A 100 11.60 -3.10 3.01
N GLU A 101 12.45 -3.58 3.92
CA GLU A 101 13.62 -2.86 4.43
C GLU A 101 14.87 -3.03 3.54
N ASN A 102 14.86 -4.02 2.65
CA ASN A 102 16.00 -4.41 1.83
C ASN A 102 15.88 -3.95 0.36
N ILE A 103 14.68 -3.63 -0.11
CA ILE A 103 14.44 -3.16 -1.48
C ILE A 103 14.10 -1.67 -1.51
N GLN A 104 14.54 -0.98 -2.57
CA GLN A 104 14.13 0.40 -2.79
C GLN A 104 12.79 0.46 -3.53
N LEU A 105 11.71 0.69 -2.77
CA LEU A 105 10.37 0.85 -3.33
C LEU A 105 10.25 2.09 -4.25
N SER A 106 9.26 2.06 -5.14
CA SER A 106 9.04 3.11 -6.14
C SER A 106 7.67 3.77 -6.00
N GLU A 107 7.63 5.08 -6.22
CA GLU A 107 6.38 5.84 -6.29
C GLU A 107 5.62 5.59 -7.61
N ASP A 108 6.31 5.12 -8.65
CA ASP A 108 5.78 5.02 -10.01
C ASP A 108 5.71 3.58 -10.54
N LYS A 109 6.67 2.73 -10.16
CA LYS A 109 6.73 1.32 -10.56
C LYS A 109 6.12 0.41 -9.46
N PRO A 110 5.37 -0.64 -9.83
CA PRO A 110 4.94 -1.69 -8.89
C PRO A 110 6.13 -2.43 -8.24
N ALA A 111 5.97 -2.86 -6.99
CA ALA A 111 7.05 -3.48 -6.21
C ALA A 111 7.51 -4.84 -6.76
N ASP A 112 6.60 -5.66 -7.30
CA ASP A 112 6.91 -6.94 -7.95
C ASP A 112 7.88 -6.77 -9.13
N LYS A 113 7.77 -5.65 -9.86
CA LYS A 113 8.66 -5.32 -10.98
C LYS A 113 10.04 -4.85 -10.55
N LEU A 114 10.19 -4.40 -9.32
CA LEU A 114 11.50 -4.04 -8.76
C LEU A 114 12.25 -5.30 -8.32
N ILE A 115 11.54 -6.27 -7.75
CA ILE A 115 12.10 -7.55 -7.32
C ILE A 115 12.57 -8.39 -8.52
N GLU A 116 11.85 -8.36 -9.65
CA GLU A 116 12.29 -9.01 -10.90
C GLU A 116 13.57 -8.41 -11.51
N GLU A 117 13.90 -7.15 -11.19
CA GLU A 117 15.02 -6.40 -11.76
C GLU A 117 16.34 -6.51 -10.94
N GLU A 118 16.29 -7.10 -9.73
CA GLU A 118 17.46 -7.37 -8.86
C GLU A 118 18.07 -8.78 -9.06
#